data_AF-A0A8I0TXD4-F1
#
_entry.id   AF-A0A8I0TXD4-F1
#
_cell.length_a   1.000
_cell.length_b   1.000
_cell.length_c   1.000
_cell.angle_alpha   90.00
_cell.angle_beta   90.00
_cell.angle_gamma   90.00
#
_symmetry.space_group_name_H-M   'P 1'
#
loop_
_entity.id
_entity.type
_entity.pdbx_description
1 polymer ?
#
loop_
_entity_poly.entity_id
_entity_poly.type
_entity_poly.pdbx_seq_one_letter_code
_entity_poly.pdbx_strand_id
1 'polypeptide(L)'
;MLNLLMSPRAVRNIRGLLGTVSAAVRSVVAPATLVEQTATETPVVEAPDPAGLYEADELPATETIESAAREYDRAADQARRADRAKRASKKILDRLPAGVYGMYRVFRTPSSRQTPDLAEITRIFKANNLGPVPMKACAPSLKVELVEVAPASVEVLAGVAV
;
A
#
# COMPACT_ATOMS: atom_id res chain seq x y z
N MET A 1 47.46 -41.72 25.49
CA MET A 1 46.68 -41.88 24.25
C MET A 1 46.11 -40.53 23.89
N LEU A 2 46.60 -39.93 22.79
CA LEU A 2 46.17 -38.64 22.26
C LEU A 2 44.90 -38.82 21.39
N ASN A 3 43.93 -37.92 21.53
CA ASN A 3 42.91 -37.57 20.52
C ASN A 3 42.58 -36.09 20.77
N LEU A 4 43.38 -35.15 20.25
CA LEU A 4 43.35 -34.55 18.91
C LEU A 4 42.04 -33.79 18.59
N LEU A 5 42.24 -32.49 18.35
CA LEU A 5 41.29 -31.43 18.06
C LEU A 5 40.34 -31.75 16.89
N MET A 6 39.08 -31.30 16.97
CA MET A 6 38.40 -30.79 15.78
C MET A 6 37.23 -29.85 16.09
N SER A 7 37.46 -28.59 15.75
CA SER A 7 36.50 -27.58 15.26
C SER A 7 37.32 -26.75 14.24
N PRO A 8 36.77 -26.11 13.19
CA PRO A 8 35.37 -25.98 12.75
C PRO A 8 35.20 -26.43 11.27
N ARG A 9 33.97 -26.44 10.72
CA ARG A 9 33.68 -25.88 9.37
C ARG A 9 32.20 -25.92 8.95
N ALA A 10 31.77 -24.74 8.54
CA ALA A 10 30.58 -24.35 7.80
C ALA A 10 30.05 -25.39 6.79
N VAL A 11 28.80 -25.81 6.99
CA VAL A 11 27.96 -26.36 5.92
C VAL A 11 26.83 -25.36 5.69
N ARG A 12 27.08 -24.38 4.82
CA ARG A 12 26.11 -23.39 4.35
C ARG A 12 25.89 -23.62 2.84
N ASN A 13 24.72 -24.18 2.51
CA ASN A 13 23.90 -23.90 1.33
C ASN A 13 24.51 -24.07 -0.09
N ILE A 14 24.64 -25.33 -0.55
CA ILE A 14 24.81 -25.65 -1.99
C ILE A 14 23.56 -25.25 -2.81
N ARG A 15 22.37 -25.23 -2.21
CA ARG A 15 21.11 -24.81 -2.88
C ARG A 15 21.04 -23.30 -3.18
N GLY A 16 21.80 -22.46 -2.49
CA GLY A 16 21.82 -21.01 -2.73
C GLY A 16 22.63 -20.61 -3.97
N LEU A 17 23.74 -21.33 -4.23
CA LEU A 17 24.66 -21.03 -5.32
C LEU A 17 24.09 -21.35 -6.71
N LEU A 18 23.26 -22.39 -6.83
CA LEU A 18 22.58 -22.71 -8.10
C LEU A 18 21.53 -21.66 -8.50
N GLY A 19 20.84 -21.08 -7.52
CA GLY A 19 19.87 -20.00 -7.75
C GLY A 19 20.53 -18.69 -8.22
N THR A 20 21.69 -18.35 -7.66
CA THR A 20 22.42 -17.12 -8.04
C THR A 20 22.99 -17.18 -9.45
N VAL A 21 23.43 -18.35 -9.93
CA VAL A 21 23.96 -18.49 -11.30
C VAL A 21 22.83 -18.42 -12.33
N SER A 22 21.67 -19.03 -12.07
CA SER A 22 20.48 -18.92 -12.93
C SER A 22 19.99 -17.48 -13.07
N ALA A 23 19.96 -16.72 -11.96
CA ALA A 23 19.59 -15.30 -11.97
C ALA A 23 20.61 -14.44 -12.74
N ALA A 24 21.91 -14.73 -12.60
CA ALA A 24 22.97 -14.01 -13.31
C ALA A 24 22.92 -14.23 -14.82
N VAL A 25 22.69 -15.47 -15.29
CA VAL A 25 22.62 -15.75 -16.74
C VAL A 25 21.38 -15.11 -17.37
N ARG A 26 20.23 -15.11 -16.66
CA ARG A 26 19.02 -14.44 -17.16
C ARG A 26 19.14 -12.91 -17.16
N SER A 27 19.99 -12.34 -16.31
CA SER A 27 20.32 -10.91 -16.24
C SER A 27 21.18 -10.42 -17.41
N VAL A 28 22.00 -11.27 -18.02
CA VAL A 28 22.93 -10.87 -19.09
C VAL A 28 22.28 -10.90 -20.48
N VAL A 29 21.24 -11.72 -20.69
CA VAL A 29 20.65 -11.94 -22.02
C VAL A 29 19.57 -10.92 -22.41
N ALA A 30 19.04 -10.13 -21.47
CA ALA A 30 18.14 -9.02 -21.82
C ALA A 30 18.01 -7.99 -20.66
N PRO A 31 18.96 -7.06 -20.50
CA PRO A 31 18.90 -6.08 -19.42
C PRO A 31 18.01 -4.86 -19.74
N ALA A 32 17.43 -4.76 -20.94
CA ALA A 32 16.90 -3.47 -21.44
C ALA A 32 15.41 -3.42 -21.80
N THR A 33 14.59 -4.47 -21.58
CA THR A 33 13.23 -4.50 -22.18
C THR A 33 12.07 -5.02 -21.30
N LEU A 34 12.25 -5.28 -20.00
CA LEU A 34 11.17 -5.93 -19.22
C LEU A 34 10.41 -5.07 -18.21
N VAL A 35 10.83 -3.85 -17.92
CA VAL A 35 9.98 -2.87 -17.25
C VAL A 35 10.40 -1.48 -17.73
N GLU A 36 10.02 -1.12 -18.95
CA GLU A 36 9.54 0.25 -19.12
C GLU A 36 8.34 0.35 -18.19
N GLN A 37 8.60 0.77 -16.95
CA GLN A 37 7.65 1.55 -16.19
C GLN A 37 7.43 2.76 -17.07
N THR A 38 6.50 2.64 -18.02
CA THR A 38 5.74 3.78 -18.45
C THR A 38 5.15 4.32 -17.17
N ALA A 39 5.87 5.26 -16.55
CA ALA A 39 5.29 6.30 -15.76
C ALA A 39 4.31 6.98 -16.72
N THR A 40 3.13 6.38 -16.85
CA THR A 40 1.96 7.13 -17.23
C THR A 40 1.81 8.12 -16.09
N GLU A 41 2.46 9.27 -16.23
CA GLU A 41 2.05 10.51 -15.60
C GLU A 41 0.62 10.77 -16.09
N THR A 42 -0.34 10.01 -15.56
CA THR A 42 -1.71 10.47 -15.53
C THR A 42 -1.64 11.82 -14.84
N PRO A 43 -2.02 12.94 -15.50
CA PRO A 43 -2.07 14.21 -14.81
C PRO A 43 -2.92 13.99 -13.57
N VAL A 44 -2.32 14.23 -12.40
CA VAL A 44 -3.05 14.21 -11.14
C VAL A 44 -3.99 15.41 -11.23
N VAL A 45 -5.19 15.18 -11.74
CA VAL A 45 -6.27 16.16 -11.67
C VAL A 45 -6.63 16.21 -10.19
N GLU A 46 -6.11 17.21 -9.49
CA GLU A 46 -6.40 17.45 -8.10
C GLU A 46 -7.91 17.68 -7.94
N ALA A 47 -8.52 16.94 -7.00
CA ALA A 47 -9.92 17.13 -6.68
C ALA A 47 -10.12 18.50 -6.02
N PRO A 48 -11.30 19.13 -6.17
CA PRO A 48 -11.58 20.36 -5.45
C PRO A 48 -11.44 20.14 -3.94
N ASP A 49 -10.90 21.14 -3.26
CA ASP A 49 -10.67 21.11 -1.83
C ASP A 49 -11.97 20.86 -1.04
N PRO A 50 -11.91 20.06 0.04
CA PRO A 50 -13.05 19.88 0.92
C PRO A 50 -13.37 21.18 1.66
N ALA A 51 -14.62 21.34 2.12
CA ALA A 51 -15.00 22.48 2.94
C ALA A 51 -14.32 22.43 4.33
N GLY A 52 -13.93 23.59 4.86
CA GLY A 52 -13.38 23.73 6.21
C GLY A 52 -11.87 23.44 6.34
N LEU A 53 -11.09 23.77 5.30
CA LEU A 53 -9.63 23.79 5.39
C LEU A 53 -9.15 24.97 6.26
N TYR A 54 -7.92 24.87 6.76
CA TYR A 54 -7.27 25.98 7.44
C TYR A 54 -7.07 27.15 6.49
N GLU A 55 -7.40 28.35 6.93
CA GLU A 55 -6.98 29.59 6.28
C GLU A 55 -5.49 29.84 6.51
N ALA A 56 -4.86 30.70 5.70
CA ALA A 56 -3.41 30.90 5.70
C ALA A 56 -2.84 31.37 7.05
N ASP A 57 -3.63 32.13 7.82
CA ASP A 57 -3.32 32.63 9.16
C ASP A 57 -3.63 31.62 10.28
N GLU A 58 -4.39 30.57 9.98
CA GLU A 58 -4.74 29.49 10.89
C GLU A 58 -3.84 28.25 10.74
N LEU A 59 -2.90 28.29 9.78
CA LEU A 59 -1.99 27.16 9.53
C LEU A 59 -1.14 26.85 10.76
N PRO A 60 -1.15 25.58 11.24
CA PRO A 60 -0.28 25.18 12.32
C PRO A 60 1.19 25.21 11.87
N ALA A 61 2.11 25.27 12.83
CA ALA A 61 3.55 25.21 12.55
C ALA A 61 3.91 23.97 11.71
N THR A 62 4.85 24.13 10.77
CA THR A 62 5.27 23.07 9.84
C THR A 62 5.69 21.79 10.57
N GLU A 63 6.38 21.91 11.71
CA GLU A 63 6.78 20.77 12.54
C GLU A 63 5.58 19.93 13.01
N THR A 64 4.46 20.60 13.36
CA THR A 64 3.21 19.94 13.74
C THR A 64 2.64 19.17 12.55
N ILE A 65 2.60 19.78 11.36
CA ILE A 65 2.12 19.15 10.12
C ILE A 65 2.98 17.92 9.78
N GLU A 66 4.30 18.05 9.82
CA GLU A 66 5.22 16.94 9.56
C GLU A 66 5.07 15.80 10.57
N SER A 67 4.95 16.13 11.86
CA SER A 67 4.74 15.13 12.91
C SER A 67 3.44 14.36 12.69
N ALA A 68 2.36 15.06 12.33
CA ALA A 68 1.07 14.47 12.03
C ALA A 68 1.13 13.59 10.77
N ALA A 69 1.81 14.04 9.71
CA ALA A 69 1.99 13.29 8.47
C ALA A 69 2.77 11.97 8.70
N ARG A 70 3.88 12.03 9.48
CA ARG A 70 4.67 10.84 9.83
C ARG A 70 3.85 9.84 10.63
N GLU A 71 3.05 10.31 11.59
CA GLU A 71 2.22 9.43 12.40
C GLU A 71 1.06 8.82 11.59
N TYR A 72 0.44 9.61 10.71
CA TYR A 72 -0.57 9.13 9.78
C TYR A 72 -0.05 8.00 8.89
N ASP A 73 1.15 8.15 8.32
CA ASP A 73 1.76 7.14 7.46
C ASP A 73 1.99 5.83 8.22
N ARG A 74 2.61 5.90 9.41
CA ARG A 74 2.83 4.73 10.28
C ARG A 74 1.53 4.00 10.63
N ALA A 75 0.50 4.76 11.01
CA ALA A 75 -0.80 4.22 11.38
C ALA A 75 -1.49 3.55 10.18
N ALA A 76 -1.46 4.19 9.01
CA ALA A 76 -2.00 3.61 7.77
C ALA A 76 -1.30 2.29 7.42
N ASP A 77 0.02 2.23 7.61
CA ASP A 77 0.81 1.04 7.37
C ASP A 77 0.51 -0.11 8.33
N GLN A 78 0.34 0.20 9.61
CA GLN A 78 -0.11 -0.76 10.62
C GLN A 78 -1.51 -1.29 10.29
N ALA A 79 -2.44 -0.42 9.90
CA ALA A 79 -3.80 -0.81 9.51
C ALA A 79 -3.78 -1.76 8.31
N ARG A 80 -2.98 -1.45 7.27
CA ARG A 80 -2.82 -2.34 6.10
C ARG A 80 -2.26 -3.70 6.49
N ARG A 81 -1.25 -3.76 7.38
CA ARG A 81 -0.69 -5.03 7.90
C ARG A 81 -1.76 -5.84 8.65
N ALA A 82 -2.50 -5.20 9.54
CA ALA A 82 -3.59 -5.82 10.28
C ALA A 82 -4.68 -6.36 9.36
N ASP A 83 -5.08 -5.60 8.34
CA ASP A 83 -6.09 -6.03 7.37
C ASP A 83 -5.62 -7.22 6.52
N ARG A 84 -4.34 -7.25 6.12
CA ARG A 84 -3.77 -8.43 5.44
C ARG A 84 -3.81 -9.66 6.35
N ALA A 85 -3.45 -9.52 7.63
CA ALA A 85 -3.50 -10.60 8.61
C ALA A 85 -4.95 -11.10 8.85
N LYS A 86 -5.92 -10.18 8.96
CA LYS A 86 -7.34 -10.51 9.06
C LYS A 86 -7.83 -11.28 7.84
N ARG A 87 -7.52 -10.82 6.62
CA ARG A 87 -7.88 -11.51 5.37
C ARG A 87 -7.28 -12.91 5.31
N ALA A 88 -6.00 -13.07 5.67
CA ALA A 88 -5.34 -14.38 5.69
C ALA A 88 -6.01 -15.34 6.68
N SER A 89 -6.26 -14.89 7.90
CA SER A 89 -6.90 -15.70 8.95
C SER A 89 -8.34 -16.09 8.57
N LYS A 90 -9.09 -15.16 7.96
CA LYS A 90 -10.47 -15.39 7.53
C LYS A 90 -10.59 -16.53 6.50
N LYS A 91 -9.59 -16.74 5.63
CA LYS A 91 -9.58 -17.85 4.65
C LYS A 91 -9.74 -19.23 5.31
N ILE A 92 -9.20 -19.39 6.51
CA ILE A 92 -9.32 -20.63 7.30
C ILE A 92 -10.67 -20.63 8.02
N LEU A 93 -10.96 -19.56 8.76
CA LEU A 93 -12.16 -19.47 9.60
C LEU A 93 -13.47 -19.56 8.80
N ASP A 94 -13.52 -19.06 7.56
CA ASP A 94 -14.68 -19.14 6.68
C ASP A 94 -15.06 -20.55 6.24
N ARG A 95 -14.13 -21.51 6.31
CA ARG A 95 -14.37 -22.91 5.92
C ARG A 95 -14.75 -23.80 7.09
N LEU A 96 -14.71 -23.29 8.32
CA LEU A 96 -15.03 -24.05 9.51
C LEU A 96 -16.55 -24.05 9.76
N PRO A 97 -17.15 -25.21 10.09
CA PRO A 97 -18.49 -25.24 10.64
C PRO A 97 -18.52 -24.55 12.01
N ALA A 98 -19.72 -24.15 12.43
CA ALA A 98 -19.91 -23.59 13.77
C ALA A 98 -19.50 -24.61 14.84
N GLY A 99 -18.74 -24.16 15.84
CA GLY A 99 -18.15 -25.03 16.84
C GLY A 99 -17.12 -24.34 17.73
N VAL A 100 -16.51 -25.09 18.64
CA VAL A 100 -15.42 -24.62 19.50
C VAL A 100 -14.11 -25.27 19.06
N TYR A 101 -13.08 -24.45 18.83
CA TYR A 101 -11.75 -24.85 18.40
C TYR A 101 -10.72 -24.29 19.40
N GLY A 102 -10.24 -25.14 20.31
CA GLY A 102 -9.38 -24.70 21.41
C GLY A 102 -10.09 -23.67 22.29
N MET A 103 -9.52 -22.48 22.40
CA MET A 103 -10.07 -21.38 23.21
C MET A 103 -11.07 -20.49 22.45
N TYR A 104 -11.37 -20.78 21.19
CA TYR A 104 -12.18 -19.92 20.32
C TYR A 104 -13.48 -20.60 19.88
N ARG A 105 -14.61 -19.89 19.97
CA ARG A 105 -15.89 -20.32 19.41
C ARG A 105 -16.14 -19.65 18.06
N VAL A 106 -16.41 -20.44 17.03
CA VAL A 106 -16.76 -19.97 15.68
C VAL A 106 -18.27 -20.15 15.47
N PHE A 107 -18.97 -19.07 15.12
CA PHE A 107 -20.40 -19.09 14.78
C PHE A 107 -20.73 -17.96 13.80
N ARG A 108 -21.90 -18.02 13.16
CA ARG A 108 -22.36 -17.02 12.18
C ARG A 108 -23.65 -16.38 12.69
N THR A 109 -23.71 -15.05 12.61
CA THR A 109 -24.91 -14.27 12.92
C THR A 109 -25.41 -13.64 11.62
N PRO A 110 -26.67 -13.87 11.21
CA PRO A 110 -27.23 -13.18 10.05
C PRO A 110 -27.29 -11.67 10.33
N SER A 111 -26.95 -10.88 9.31
CA SER A 111 -27.09 -9.43 9.38
C SER A 111 -28.54 -9.04 9.08
N SER A 112 -29.10 -8.13 9.87
CA SER A 112 -30.40 -7.50 9.58
C SER A 112 -30.31 -6.39 8.53
N ARG A 113 -29.10 -5.94 8.17
CA ARG A 113 -28.89 -4.92 7.13
C ARG A 113 -29.20 -5.49 5.76
N GLN A 114 -30.02 -4.77 5.00
CA GLN A 114 -30.30 -5.04 3.59
C GLN A 114 -29.50 -4.05 2.73
N THR A 115 -29.04 -4.51 1.57
CA THR A 115 -28.27 -3.70 0.61
C THR A 115 -29.01 -3.75 -0.72
N PRO A 116 -29.14 -2.63 -1.46
CA PRO A 116 -29.78 -2.66 -2.76
C PRO A 116 -29.11 -3.66 -3.70
N ASP A 117 -29.92 -4.45 -4.43
CA ASP A 117 -29.40 -5.37 -5.44
C ASP A 117 -29.03 -4.58 -6.71
N LEU A 118 -27.74 -4.27 -6.84
CA LEU A 118 -27.23 -3.52 -7.98
C LEU A 118 -27.41 -4.26 -9.31
N ALA A 119 -27.37 -5.59 -9.31
CA ALA A 119 -27.52 -6.38 -10.53
C ALA A 119 -28.97 -6.31 -11.02
N GLU A 120 -29.93 -6.43 -10.10
CA GLU A 120 -31.34 -6.26 -10.42
C GLU A 120 -31.67 -4.83 -10.84
N ILE A 121 -31.16 -3.82 -10.11
CA ILE A 121 -31.34 -2.41 -10.49
C ILE A 121 -30.80 -2.15 -11.89
N THR A 122 -29.59 -2.63 -12.19
CA THR A 122 -28.98 -2.47 -13.53
C THR A 122 -29.80 -3.17 -14.61
N ARG A 123 -30.34 -4.37 -14.32
CA ARG A 123 -31.24 -5.10 -15.22
C ARG A 123 -32.51 -4.30 -15.52
N ILE A 124 -33.14 -3.69 -14.50
CA ILE A 124 -34.35 -2.87 -14.63
C ILE A 124 -34.06 -1.62 -15.47
N PHE A 125 -32.96 -0.90 -15.18
CA PHE A 125 -32.57 0.29 -15.93
C PHE A 125 -32.35 -0.01 -17.41
N LYS A 126 -31.66 -1.13 -17.70
CA LYS A 126 -31.43 -1.61 -19.07
C LYS A 126 -32.75 -2.01 -19.76
N ALA A 127 -33.61 -2.78 -19.08
CA ALA A 127 -34.86 -3.27 -19.65
C ALA A 127 -35.84 -2.14 -20.01
N ASN A 128 -35.80 -1.03 -19.28
CA ASN A 128 -36.68 0.12 -19.48
C ASN A 128 -36.03 1.26 -20.31
N ASN A 129 -34.84 1.04 -20.89
CA ASN A 129 -34.09 2.05 -21.66
C ASN A 129 -33.86 3.37 -20.89
N LEU A 130 -33.65 3.30 -19.56
CA LEU A 130 -33.51 4.47 -18.69
C LEU A 130 -32.07 5.02 -18.66
N GLY A 131 -31.14 4.41 -19.41
CA GLY A 131 -29.73 4.77 -19.38
C GLY A 131 -28.97 4.14 -18.20
N PRO A 132 -27.76 4.64 -17.87
CA PRO A 132 -26.96 4.12 -16.76
C PRO A 132 -27.59 4.44 -15.40
N VAL A 133 -27.33 3.60 -14.40
CA VAL A 133 -27.76 3.85 -13.01
C VAL A 133 -27.12 5.16 -12.53
N PRO A 134 -27.89 6.13 -12.00
CA PRO A 134 -27.33 7.39 -11.53
C PRO A 134 -26.42 7.14 -10.33
N MET A 135 -25.18 7.58 -10.45
CA MET A 135 -24.16 7.46 -9.41
C MET A 135 -23.80 8.84 -8.87
N LYS A 136 -23.62 8.94 -7.55
CA LYS A 136 -23.05 10.13 -6.91
C LYS A 136 -21.52 9.98 -6.87
N ALA A 137 -20.79 11.08 -7.08
CA ALA A 137 -19.35 11.10 -6.86
C ALA A 137 -19.03 10.78 -5.38
N CYS A 138 -18.03 9.93 -5.17
CA CYS A 138 -17.48 9.68 -3.84
C CYS A 138 -16.68 10.89 -3.36
N ALA A 139 -16.64 11.10 -2.04
CA ALA A 139 -15.79 12.12 -1.44
C ALA A 139 -14.30 11.84 -1.74
N PRO A 140 -13.47 12.89 -1.90
CA PRO A 140 -12.04 12.72 -2.14
C PRO A 140 -11.37 12.01 -0.96
N SER A 141 -10.44 11.11 -1.26
CA SER A 141 -9.62 10.43 -0.25
C SER A 141 -8.37 11.24 0.06
N LEU A 142 -8.05 11.40 1.35
CA LEU A 142 -6.78 11.97 1.79
C LEU A 142 -5.61 11.09 1.30
N LYS A 143 -4.65 11.70 0.60
CA LYS A 143 -3.37 11.10 0.25
C LYS A 143 -2.26 11.98 0.83
N VAL A 144 -1.28 11.35 1.46
CA VAL A 144 -0.11 12.01 2.04
C VAL A 144 1.11 11.30 1.49
N GLU A 145 1.99 12.04 0.83
CA GLU A 145 3.22 11.53 0.22
C GLU A 145 4.42 12.33 0.72
N LEU A 146 5.53 11.64 0.95
CA LEU A 146 6.77 12.31 1.34
C LEU A 146 7.46 12.84 0.08
N VAL A 147 7.72 14.15 0.06
CA VAL A 147 8.41 14.80 -1.06
C VAL A 147 9.91 14.86 -0.73
N GLU A 148 10.74 14.24 -1.57
CA GLU A 148 12.19 14.41 -1.51
C GLU A 148 12.57 15.75 -2.15
N VAL A 149 13.05 16.70 -1.33
CA VAL A 149 13.53 17.99 -1.83
C VAL A 149 15.02 17.86 -2.16
N ALA A 150 15.37 17.89 -3.45
CA ALA A 150 16.76 18.02 -3.87
C ALA A 150 17.33 19.37 -3.41
N PRO A 151 18.57 19.45 -2.88
CA PRO A 151 19.12 20.72 -2.44
C PRO A 151 19.33 21.64 -3.64
N ALA A 152 18.65 22.79 -3.63
CA ALA A 152 18.92 23.86 -4.59
C ALA A 152 20.36 24.36 -4.34
N SER A 153 21.23 24.21 -5.35
CA SER A 153 22.56 24.80 -5.34
C SER A 153 22.44 26.32 -5.28
N VAL A 154 22.75 26.89 -4.12
CA VAL A 154 22.79 28.34 -3.93
C VAL A 154 24.06 28.86 -4.61
N GLU A 155 23.94 29.40 -5.82
CA GLU A 155 25.02 30.19 -6.42
C GLU A 155 25.17 31.48 -5.59
N VAL A 156 26.16 31.49 -4.70
CA VAL A 156 26.60 32.69 -3.99
C VAL A 156 27.32 33.58 -5.02
N LEU A 157 26.67 34.64 -5.47
CA LEU A 157 27.28 35.74 -6.21
C LEU A 157 28.26 36.47 -5.28
N ALA A 158 29.49 35.99 -5.25
CA ALA A 158 30.63 36.72 -4.71
C ALA A 158 31.22 37.62 -5.81
N GLY A 159 31.34 38.92 -5.50
CA GLY A 159 31.99 39.95 -6.34
C GLY A 159 30.95 40.96 -6.84
N VAL A 160 31.02 42.25 -6.49
CA VAL A 160 32.19 43.13 -6.65
C VAL A 160 32.22 44.17 -5.52
N ALA A 161 33.37 44.27 -4.86
CA ALA A 161 33.86 45.48 -4.23
C ALA A 161 35.06 45.98 -5.04
N VAL A 162 34.92 47.14 -5.70
CA VAL A 162 35.93 48.20 -5.90
C VAL A 162 35.16 49.51 -6.09
#